data_AF-A0A0Q4RSH2-F1
#
_entry.id   AF-A0A0Q4RSH2-F1
#
_cell.length_a   1.000
_cell.length_b   1.000
_cell.length_c   1.000
_cell.angle_alpha   90.00
_cell.angle_beta   90.00
_cell.angle_gamma   90.00
#
_symmetry.space_group_name_H-M   'P 1'
#
loop_
_entity.id
_entity.type
_entity.pdbx_description
1 polymer ?
#
loop_
_entity_poly.entity_id
_entity_poly.type
_entity_poly.pdbx_seq_one_letter_code
_entity_poly.pdbx_strand_id
1 'polypeptide(L)'
;MEQILNKLNFFIEKNLPIILSNYTEDDFDMVLDQRDQDSFSVRWMEMFDIVKEKIIEDKIDKTVSDNCREKVFKLVYSITNNSDLSSYISDDFGMIVQSLETKQNYFWLNSLWLEYKKGILPYANLLETEGELADLI
;
A
#
# COMPACT_ATOMS: atom_id res chain seq x y z
N MET A 1 9.51 -3.66 -15.02
CA MET A 1 8.95 -2.52 -14.26
C MET A 1 7.71 -1.94 -14.93
N GLU A 2 7.78 -1.45 -16.17
CA GLU A 2 6.63 -0.82 -16.85
C GLU A 2 5.34 -1.67 -16.85
N GLN A 3 5.44 -2.97 -17.19
CA GLN A 3 4.27 -3.87 -17.16
C GLN A 3 3.66 -4.00 -15.76
N ILE A 4 4.49 -4.04 -14.70
CA ILE A 4 4.03 -4.14 -13.32
C ILE A 4 3.33 -2.85 -12.91
N LEU A 5 3.90 -1.68 -13.25
CA LEU A 5 3.28 -0.38 -13.01
C LEU A 5 1.94 -0.25 -13.74
N ASN A 6 1.81 -0.80 -14.95
CA ASN A 6 0.53 -0.80 -15.68
C ASN A 6 -0.52 -1.66 -14.96
N LYS A 7 -0.14 -2.83 -14.44
CA LYS A 7 -1.04 -3.67 -13.63
C LYS A 7 -1.44 -2.98 -12.32
N LEU A 8 -0.49 -2.35 -11.64
CA LEU A 8 -0.77 -1.61 -10.40
C LEU A 8 -1.70 -0.42 -10.67
N ASN A 9 -1.45 0.33 -11.75
CA ASN A 9 -2.34 1.42 -12.17
C ASN A 9 -3.75 0.93 -12.52
N PHE A 10 -3.86 -0.20 -13.22
CA PHE A 10 -5.15 -0.83 -13.49
C PHE A 10 -5.86 -1.19 -12.18
N PHE A 11 -5.16 -1.81 -11.23
CA PHE A 11 -5.73 -2.14 -9.93
C PHE A 11 -6.21 -0.88 -9.18
N ILE A 12 -5.38 0.16 -9.12
CA ILE A 12 -5.73 1.44 -8.49
C ILE A 12 -6.99 2.02 -9.12
N GLU A 13 -7.10 2.03 -10.45
CA GLU A 13 -8.24 2.68 -11.14
C GLU A 13 -9.51 1.83 -11.17
N LYS A 14 -9.41 0.50 -11.14
CA LYS A 14 -10.53 -0.41 -11.38
C LYS A 14 -10.94 -1.21 -10.15
N ASN A 15 -9.99 -1.64 -9.34
CA ASN A 15 -10.25 -2.52 -8.20
C ASN A 15 -10.39 -1.72 -6.90
N LEU A 16 -9.49 -0.79 -6.62
CA LEU A 16 -9.51 -0.03 -5.37
C LEU A 16 -10.85 0.69 -5.13
N PRO A 17 -11.51 1.32 -6.12
CA PRO A 17 -12.84 1.91 -5.91
C PRO A 17 -13.91 0.88 -5.52
N ILE A 18 -13.85 -0.33 -6.09
CA ILE A 18 -14.79 -1.42 -5.77
C ILE A 18 -14.55 -1.88 -4.33
N ILE A 19 -13.29 -2.00 -3.91
CA ILE A 19 -12.93 -2.34 -2.52
C ILE A 19 -13.53 -1.32 -1.57
N LEU A 20 -13.24 -0.03 -1.80
CA LEU A 20 -13.74 1.05 -0.93
C LEU A 20 -15.28 1.10 -0.87
N SER A 21 -15.97 0.74 -1.96
CA SER A 21 -17.45 0.72 -1.98
C SER A 21 -18.09 -0.35 -1.08
N ASN A 22 -17.29 -1.32 -0.59
CA ASN A 22 -17.76 -2.35 0.33
C ASN A 22 -17.68 -1.93 1.81
N TYR A 23 -17.14 -0.74 2.10
CA TYR A 23 -16.94 -0.23 3.45
C TYR A 23 -17.85 0.97 3.71
N THR A 24 -18.33 1.08 4.94
CA THR A 24 -18.99 2.28 5.47
C THR A 24 -17.97 3.19 6.17
N GLU A 25 -18.41 4.38 6.59
CA GLU A 25 -17.59 5.31 7.37
C GLU A 25 -17.13 4.67 8.70
N ASP A 26 -18.04 4.00 9.42
CA ASP A 26 -17.73 3.27 10.65
C ASP A 26 -16.70 2.14 10.41
N ASP A 27 -16.77 1.45 9.26
CA ASP A 27 -15.79 0.42 8.92
C ASP A 27 -14.40 1.03 8.66
N PHE A 28 -14.33 2.23 8.07
CA PHE A 28 -13.06 2.93 7.89
C PHE A 28 -12.43 3.32 9.22
N ASP A 29 -13.22 3.86 10.16
CA ASP A 29 -12.75 4.21 11.50
C ASP A 29 -12.21 2.98 12.23
N MET A 30 -12.93 1.85 12.16
CA MET A 30 -12.45 0.58 12.70
C MET A 30 -11.11 0.15 12.07
N VAL A 31 -10.97 0.24 10.75
CA VAL A 31 -9.72 -0.10 10.06
C VAL A 31 -8.57 0.80 10.52
N LEU A 32 -8.80 2.11 10.64
CA LEU A 32 -7.80 3.07 11.11
C LEU A 32 -7.38 2.77 12.55
N ASP A 33 -8.34 2.57 13.47
CA ASP A 33 -8.08 2.21 14.86
C ASP A 33 -7.24 0.92 14.98
N GLN A 34 -7.50 -0.08 14.13
CA GLN A 34 -6.75 -1.33 14.09
C GLN A 34 -5.34 -1.17 13.49
N ARG A 35 -5.15 -0.22 12.57
CA ARG A 35 -3.82 0.09 12.01
C ARG A 35 -2.94 0.84 12.98
N ASP A 36 -3.51 1.62 13.88
CA ASP A 36 -2.78 2.31 14.95
C ASP A 36 -2.31 1.38 16.07
N GLN A 37 -2.92 0.19 16.20
CA GLN A 37 -2.45 -0.81 17.18
C GLN A 37 -1.05 -1.33 16.81
N ASP A 38 -0.23 -1.58 17.85
CA ASP A 38 1.14 -2.11 17.73
C ASP A 38 1.24 -3.37 16.84
N SER A 39 0.17 -4.17 16.78
CA SER A 39 0.10 -5.37 15.93
C SER A 39 0.26 -5.09 14.43
N PHE A 40 -0.01 -3.87 13.97
CA PHE A 40 0.16 -3.42 12.59
C PHE A 40 1.20 -2.30 12.51
N SER A 41 1.05 -1.24 13.33
CA SER A 41 1.83 -0.01 13.21
C SER A 41 3.34 -0.22 13.35
N VAL A 42 3.77 -1.07 14.29
CA VAL A 42 5.20 -1.38 14.49
C VAL A 42 5.79 -2.02 13.25
N ARG A 43 5.13 -3.02 12.66
CA ARG A 43 5.61 -3.70 11.46
C ARG A 43 5.58 -2.79 10.23
N TRP A 44 4.55 -1.96 10.10
CA TRP A 44 4.48 -0.98 9.03
C TRP A 44 5.64 0.01 9.10
N MET A 45 5.93 0.56 10.29
CA MET A 45 7.03 1.50 10.52
C MET A 45 8.41 0.87 10.27
N GLU A 46 8.63 -0.35 10.78
CA GLU A 46 9.87 -1.11 10.49
C GLU A 46 10.08 -1.27 8.98
N MET A 47 9.03 -1.65 8.25
CA MET A 47 9.11 -1.81 6.80
C MET A 47 9.34 -0.49 6.08
N PHE A 48 8.66 0.58 6.51
CA PHE A 48 8.85 1.91 5.96
C PHE A 48 10.30 2.38 6.10
N ASP A 49 10.89 2.23 7.29
CA ASP A 49 12.27 2.64 7.55
C ASP A 49 13.25 1.82 6.70
N ILE A 50 13.08 0.50 6.61
CA ILE A 50 13.90 -0.37 5.76
C ILE A 50 13.84 0.05 4.28
N VAL A 51 12.64 0.26 3.75
CA VAL A 51 12.46 0.66 2.33
C VAL A 51 13.03 2.05 2.09
N LYS A 52 12.79 3.00 3.01
CA LYS A 52 13.29 4.36 2.92
C LYS A 52 14.82 4.42 2.94
N GLU A 53 15.47 3.64 3.79
CA GLU A 53 16.94 3.54 3.81
C GLU A 53 17.46 3.02 2.47
N LYS A 54 16.84 1.98 1.90
CA LYS A 54 17.23 1.44 0.60
C LYS A 54 17.08 2.45 -0.54
N ILE A 55 15.98 3.20 -0.56
CA ILE A 55 15.77 4.28 -1.55
C ILE A 55 16.91 5.32 -1.48
N ILE A 56 17.38 5.66 -0.28
CA ILE A 56 18.49 6.61 -0.08
C ILE A 56 19.81 6.00 -0.54
N GLU A 57 20.12 4.77 -0.12
CA GLU A 57 21.35 4.06 -0.48
C GLU A 57 21.50 3.87 -1.99
N ASP A 58 20.44 3.41 -2.64
CA ASP A 58 20.41 3.14 -4.08
C ASP A 58 20.19 4.41 -4.92
N LYS A 59 19.95 5.56 -4.27
CA LYS A 59 19.70 6.87 -4.90
C LYS A 59 18.53 6.81 -5.90
N ILE A 60 17.47 6.09 -5.54
CA ILE A 60 16.28 5.96 -6.37
C ILE A 60 15.55 7.31 -6.43
N ASP A 61 15.18 7.72 -7.64
CA ASP A 61 14.30 8.89 -7.86
C ASP A 61 12.88 8.55 -7.38
N LYS A 62 12.35 9.37 -6.47
CA LYS A 62 11.04 9.14 -5.85
C LYS A 62 9.87 9.54 -6.74
N THR A 63 10.11 10.17 -7.89
CA THR A 63 9.06 10.69 -8.79
C THR A 63 7.97 9.65 -9.10
N VAL A 64 8.32 8.38 -9.37
CA VAL A 64 7.32 7.34 -9.66
C VAL A 64 6.48 7.03 -8.42
N SER A 65 7.12 6.83 -7.27
CA SER A 65 6.43 6.57 -6.00
C SER A 65 5.57 7.76 -5.54
N ASP A 66 6.04 9.00 -5.71
CA ASP A 66 5.31 10.21 -5.33
C ASP A 66 4.08 10.43 -6.23
N ASN A 67 4.21 10.20 -7.54
CA ASN A 67 3.07 10.23 -8.46
C ASN A 67 2.04 9.14 -8.14
N CYS A 68 2.50 7.96 -7.74
CA CYS A 68 1.60 6.88 -7.29
C CYS A 68 0.85 7.28 -6.01
N ARG A 69 1.56 7.81 -5.00
CA ARG A 69 0.96 8.30 -3.75
C ARG A 69 -0.07 9.37 -4.02
N GLU A 70 0.26 10.39 -4.83
CA GLU A 70 -0.67 11.47 -5.17
C GLU A 70 -1.93 10.93 -5.87
N LYS A 71 -1.78 10.01 -6.82
CA LYS A 71 -2.90 9.38 -7.53
C LYS A 71 -3.82 8.62 -6.57
N VAL A 72 -3.24 7.77 -5.73
CA VAL A 72 -4.00 6.96 -4.77
C VAL A 72 -4.68 7.85 -3.75
N PHE A 73 -3.97 8.82 -3.18
CA PHE A 73 -4.54 9.78 -2.22
C PHE A 73 -5.75 10.49 -2.81
N LYS A 74 -5.61 11.10 -4.00
CA LYS A 74 -6.70 11.83 -4.65
C LYS A 74 -7.89 10.94 -4.97
N LEU A 75 -7.63 9.71 -5.43
CA LEU A 75 -8.69 8.74 -5.74
C LEU A 75 -9.46 8.35 -4.47
N VAL A 76 -8.76 7.89 -3.43
CA VAL A 76 -9.39 7.46 -2.17
C VAL A 76 -10.18 8.64 -1.59
N TYR A 77 -9.57 9.82 -1.50
CA TYR A 77 -10.22 11.01 -0.96
C TYR A 77 -11.49 11.40 -1.75
N SER A 78 -11.47 11.28 -3.07
CA SER A 78 -12.64 11.58 -3.90
C SER A 78 -13.82 10.64 -3.68
N ILE A 79 -13.56 9.43 -3.18
CA ILE A 79 -14.57 8.38 -2.96
C ILE A 79 -15.08 8.43 -1.51
N THR A 80 -14.16 8.56 -0.55
CA THR A 80 -14.47 8.39 0.88
C THR A 80 -14.58 9.71 1.63
N ASN A 81 -14.07 10.82 1.06
CA ASN A 81 -13.90 12.10 1.74
C ASN A 81 -13.16 12.00 3.10
N ASN A 82 -12.33 10.97 3.27
CA ASN A 82 -11.56 10.71 4.48
C ASN A 82 -10.05 10.87 4.19
N SER A 83 -9.42 11.91 4.74
CA SER A 83 -8.01 12.22 4.51
C SER A 83 -7.04 11.24 5.16
N ASP A 84 -7.42 10.66 6.30
CA ASP A 84 -6.54 9.77 7.07
C ASP A 84 -6.45 8.41 6.37
N LEU A 85 -7.60 7.87 5.96
CA LEU A 85 -7.67 6.69 5.09
C LEU A 85 -6.93 6.90 3.77
N SER A 86 -7.09 8.08 3.17
CA SER A 86 -6.38 8.44 1.93
C SER A 86 -4.86 8.43 2.13
N SER A 87 -4.39 8.97 3.26
CA SER A 87 -2.96 8.99 3.61
C SER A 87 -2.44 7.57 3.75
N TYR A 88 -3.12 6.74 4.55
CA TYR A 88 -2.66 5.38 4.88
C TYR A 88 -2.61 4.48 3.64
N ILE A 89 -3.67 4.49 2.84
CA ILE A 89 -3.69 3.71 1.59
C ILE A 89 -2.66 4.27 0.61
N SER A 90 -2.50 5.58 0.49
CA SER A 90 -1.49 6.14 -0.43
C SER A 90 -0.08 5.74 -0.04
N ASP A 91 0.24 5.73 1.25
CA ASP A 91 1.57 5.37 1.74
C ASP A 91 1.86 3.87 1.54
N ASP A 92 0.85 2.99 1.72
CA ASP A 92 0.98 1.56 1.38
C ASP A 92 1.40 1.36 -0.09
N PHE A 93 0.70 2.02 -1.02
CA PHE A 93 1.01 1.93 -2.45
C PHE A 93 2.36 2.58 -2.78
N GLY A 94 2.72 3.68 -2.10
CA GLY A 94 4.04 4.29 -2.23
C GLY A 94 5.17 3.34 -1.84
N MET A 95 5.04 2.67 -0.70
CA MET A 95 6.00 1.68 -0.20
C MET A 95 6.09 0.46 -1.12
N ILE A 96 4.95 -0.04 -1.64
CA ILE A 96 4.92 -1.09 -2.66
C ILE A 96 5.73 -0.68 -3.89
N VAL A 97 5.51 0.52 -4.44
CA VAL A 97 6.27 1.00 -5.61
C VAL A 97 7.76 1.11 -5.29
N GLN A 98 8.13 1.68 -4.14
CA GLN A 98 9.53 1.83 -3.73
C GLN A 98 10.25 0.48 -3.57
N SER A 99 9.56 -0.54 -3.04
CA SER A 99 10.12 -1.89 -2.94
C SER A 99 10.39 -2.50 -4.32
N LEU A 100 9.51 -2.26 -5.30
CA LEU A 100 9.70 -2.70 -6.68
C LEU A 100 10.87 -1.97 -7.37
N GLU A 101 11.03 -0.66 -7.11
CA GLU A 101 12.12 0.15 -7.68
C GLU A 101 13.50 -0.25 -7.13
N THR A 102 13.57 -0.58 -5.84
CA THR A 102 14.78 -1.10 -5.19
C THR A 102 15.03 -2.60 -5.46
N LYS A 103 14.08 -3.28 -6.12
CA LYS A 103 14.08 -4.73 -6.40
C LYS A 103 14.28 -5.57 -5.14
N GLN A 104 13.87 -5.03 -3.99
CA GLN A 104 13.89 -5.74 -2.72
C GLN A 104 12.56 -6.45 -2.53
N ASN A 105 12.62 -7.68 -2.05
CA ASN A 105 11.45 -8.48 -1.78
C ASN A 105 11.29 -8.65 -0.27
N TYR A 106 10.13 -8.24 0.24
CA TYR A 106 9.81 -8.31 1.67
C TYR A 106 8.48 -9.04 1.83
N PHE A 107 8.50 -10.19 2.50
CA PHE A 107 7.31 -11.04 2.62
C PHE A 107 6.15 -10.37 3.37
N TRP A 108 6.44 -9.38 4.20
CA TRP A 108 5.39 -8.56 4.82
C TRP A 108 4.66 -7.67 3.79
N LEU A 109 5.38 -7.08 2.83
CA LEU A 109 4.76 -6.30 1.74
C LEU A 109 3.98 -7.18 0.77
N ASN A 110 4.40 -8.43 0.58
CA ASN A 110 3.60 -9.42 -0.14
C ASN A 110 2.23 -9.60 0.51
N SER A 111 2.21 -9.78 1.84
CA SER A 111 0.96 -9.93 2.59
C SER A 111 0.10 -8.67 2.53
N LEU A 112 0.71 -7.49 2.68
CA LEU A 112 0.02 -6.20 2.53
C LEU A 112 -0.69 -6.08 1.18
N TRP A 113 0.01 -6.40 0.09
CA TRP A 113 -0.56 -6.40 -1.26
C TRP A 113 -1.65 -7.47 -1.44
N LEU A 114 -1.45 -8.66 -0.87
CA LEU A 114 -2.41 -9.75 -0.99
C LEU A 114 -3.74 -9.45 -0.29
N GLU A 115 -3.77 -8.68 0.80
CA GLU A 115 -5.02 -8.19 1.39
C GLU A 115 -5.79 -7.31 0.42
N TYR A 116 -5.12 -6.34 -0.21
CA TYR A 116 -5.74 -5.54 -1.27
C TYR A 116 -6.27 -6.43 -2.41
N LYS A 117 -5.51 -7.43 -2.86
CA LYS A 117 -5.98 -8.37 -3.90
C LYS A 117 -7.20 -9.19 -3.48
N LYS A 118 -7.36 -9.51 -2.19
CA LYS A 118 -8.56 -10.15 -1.63
C LYS A 118 -9.75 -9.20 -1.53
N GLY A 119 -9.53 -7.90 -1.74
CA GLY A 119 -10.53 -6.87 -1.61
C GLY A 119 -10.71 -6.37 -0.18
N ILE A 120 -9.68 -6.53 0.66
CA ILE A 120 -9.68 -6.17 2.07
C ILE A 120 -8.66 -5.06 2.27
N LEU A 121 -9.04 -4.00 3.01
CA LEU A 121 -8.08 -3.00 3.47
C LEU A 121 -7.20 -3.64 4.56
N PRO A 122 -5.86 -3.58 4.47
CA PRO A 122 -5.00 -4.25 5.43
C PRO A 122 -5.02 -3.55 6.80
N TYR A 123 -5.24 -4.33 7.85
CA TYR A 123 -5.18 -3.95 9.27
C TYR A 123 -4.78 -5.16 10.13
N ALA A 124 -4.51 -4.93 11.43
CA ALA A 124 -4.10 -5.95 12.40
C ALA A 124 -2.82 -6.74 12.00
N ASN A 125 -2.59 -7.93 12.55
CA ASN A 125 -1.36 -8.66 12.27
C ASN A 125 -1.39 -9.36 10.91
N LEU A 126 -0.50 -8.98 10.00
CA LEU A 126 -0.31 -9.65 8.71
C LEU A 126 0.69 -10.80 8.84
N LEU A 127 0.29 -12.01 8.47
CA LEU A 127 1.20 -13.15 8.38
C LEU A 127 2.02 -13.03 7.11
N GLU A 128 3.34 -13.04 7.22
CA GLU A 128 4.26 -12.95 6.07
C GLU A 128 4.00 -14.06 5.06
N THR A 129 3.97 -13.69 3.77
CA THR A 129 3.70 -14.61 2.67
C THR A 129 4.91 -14.65 1.73
N GLU A 130 5.46 -15.85 1.54
CA GLU A 130 6.54 -16.08 0.59
C GLU A 130 6.09 -15.83 -0.86
N GLY A 131 7.06 -15.53 -1.72
CA GLY A 131 6.85 -15.20 -3.14
C GLY A 131 7.53 -13.89 -3.50
N GLU A 132 7.54 -13.53 -4.78
CA GLU A 132 8.10 -12.28 -5.26
C GLU A 132 6.97 -11.27 -5.50
N LEU A 133 7.04 -10.08 -4.88
CA LEU A 133 5.99 -9.05 -4.99
C LEU A 133 5.63 -8.74 -6.46
N ALA A 134 6.64 -8.69 -7.33
CA ALA A 134 6.48 -8.46 -8.76
C ALA A 134 5.61 -9.52 -9.46
N ASP A 135 5.68 -10.78 -9.03
CA ASP A 135 4.90 -11.89 -9.56
C ASP A 135 3.49 -11.94 -8.95
N LEU A 136 3.36 -11.43 -7.72
CA LEU A 136 2.08 -11.31 -7.02
C LEU A 136 1.22 -10.16 -7.54
N ILE A 137 1.76 -9.21 -8.31
CA ILE A 137 1.02 -8.11 -8.97
C ILE A 137 0.47 -8.57 -10.33
#